data_AF-A0A7J8Z3X4-F1
#
_entry.id   AF-A0A7J8Z3X4-F1
#
_cell.length_a   1.000
_cell.length_b   1.000
_cell.length_c   1.000
_cell.angle_alpha   90.00
_cell.angle_beta   90.00
_cell.angle_gamma   90.00
#
_symmetry.space_group_name_H-M   'P 1'
#
loop_
_entity.id
_entity.type
_entity.pdbx_description
1 polymer ?
#
loop_
_entity_poly.entity_id
_entity_poly.type
_entity_poly.pdbx_seq_one_letter_code
_entity_poly.pdbx_strand_id
1 'polypeptide(L)'
;MASTSTSLIPLRGHGRKASFSSSPAKTALKKALRFSFSSRSSVVICVKSSSGAVKYNEVVVDEEMDKIRRLQNGSDVRGVALEGEKGRTVDLTPPAVEAIAESFGEWIIKALQKERGRPVEDVTVSLGKDPRISGASLSVAVFAGLARAGCLTFDLGLATTPACFMSTLLPPFAYDASIMMTASHLPYTRNGLKFFTKKGGLTSPEVEEICDKAAHKYANRLTKVSTMLNSPPKKVDFMRAYAKHLRDIIKERVNHPIHYDTPLKGFQ
;
A
#
# COMPACT_ATOMS: atom_id res chain seq x y z
N MET A 1 61.25 10.08 -5.39
CA MET A 1 61.97 8.77 -5.39
C MET A 1 62.61 8.57 -4.01
N ALA A 2 62.96 7.33 -3.64
CA ALA A 2 63.20 6.85 -2.27
C ALA A 2 61.90 6.80 -1.43
N SER A 3 61.24 5.66 -1.19
CA SER A 3 61.62 4.30 -0.73
C SER A 3 61.43 4.14 0.78
N THR A 4 60.28 3.61 1.16
CA THR A 4 59.96 3.19 2.55
C THR A 4 59.99 1.67 2.64
N SER A 5 60.74 1.15 3.62
CA SER A 5 60.94 -0.28 3.84
C SER A 5 59.86 -0.88 4.74
N THR A 6 59.36 -2.06 4.39
CA THR A 6 58.44 -2.86 5.21
C THR A 6 59.19 -4.02 5.85
N SER A 7 59.08 -4.16 7.18
CA SER A 7 59.51 -5.37 7.89
C SER A 7 58.50 -5.75 8.98
N LEU A 8 57.83 -6.89 8.76
CA LEU A 8 57.02 -7.60 9.76
C LEU A 8 57.91 -8.56 10.57
N ILE A 9 57.57 -8.83 11.84
CA ILE A 9 57.82 -10.12 12.52
C ILE A 9 56.96 -10.22 13.83
N PRO A 10 56.56 -11.42 14.31
CA PRO A 10 55.27 -11.62 14.98
C PRO A 10 55.31 -12.45 16.30
N LEU A 11 54.12 -12.90 16.76
CA LEU A 11 53.86 -13.94 17.81
C LEU A 11 54.08 -13.46 19.26
N ARG A 12 53.43 -13.97 20.33
CA ARG A 12 52.51 -15.08 20.68
C ARG A 12 51.72 -14.60 21.95
N GLY A 13 50.63 -15.16 22.47
CA GLY A 13 49.88 -16.38 22.18
C GLY A 13 49.51 -17.17 23.46
N HIS A 14 48.29 -17.01 23.99
CA HIS A 14 47.63 -17.89 24.98
C HIS A 14 46.10 -17.68 24.90
N GLY A 15 45.20 -18.67 24.95
CA GLY A 15 45.39 -20.12 25.00
C GLY A 15 44.74 -20.80 26.21
N ARG A 16 43.40 -21.00 26.19
CA ARG A 16 42.72 -22.00 27.04
C ARG A 16 41.65 -22.76 26.26
N LYS A 17 41.69 -24.09 26.36
CA LYS A 17 40.72 -25.06 25.80
C LYS A 17 39.66 -25.41 26.86
N ALA A 18 38.50 -25.87 26.42
CA ALA A 18 37.67 -26.81 27.17
C ALA A 18 36.88 -27.75 26.21
N SER A 19 36.74 -29.01 26.60
CA SER A 19 36.01 -30.11 25.94
C SER A 19 35.72 -31.20 26.99
N PHE A 20 34.81 -32.17 26.84
CA PHE A 20 34.03 -32.68 25.69
C PHE A 20 32.58 -32.98 26.13
N SER A 21 31.66 -33.28 25.19
CA SER A 21 31.01 -34.62 25.13
C SER A 21 29.90 -34.75 24.08
N SER A 22 29.70 -36.00 23.66
CA SER A 22 28.80 -36.57 22.66
C SER A 22 27.30 -36.54 22.97
N SER A 23 26.49 -36.66 21.91
CA SER A 23 25.04 -36.96 21.92
C SER A 23 24.68 -38.27 22.67
N PRO A 24 23.40 -38.49 22.98
CA PRO A 24 22.61 -39.32 22.06
C PRO A 24 21.18 -38.81 21.79
N ALA A 25 20.59 -39.28 20.69
CA ALA A 25 19.20 -39.03 20.32
C ALA A 25 18.20 -39.74 21.26
N LYS A 26 16.97 -39.21 21.40
CA LYS A 26 15.79 -40.02 21.75
C LYS A 26 14.44 -39.38 21.39
N THR A 27 13.64 -40.21 20.72
CA THR A 27 12.16 -40.29 20.77
C THR A 27 11.32 -39.19 20.13
N ALA A 28 10.64 -39.54 19.04
CA ALA A 28 9.49 -38.82 18.51
C ALA A 28 8.25 -39.02 19.39
N LEU A 29 7.39 -38.00 19.51
CA LEU A 29 6.00 -38.19 19.93
C LEU A 29 5.04 -37.55 18.93
N LYS A 30 4.46 -38.37 18.06
CA LYS A 30 3.35 -37.96 17.18
C LYS A 30 2.10 -37.71 18.05
N LYS A 31 1.62 -36.47 18.17
CA LYS A 31 0.23 -36.20 18.57
C LYS A 31 -0.61 -35.89 17.34
N ALA A 32 -1.14 -36.97 16.74
CA ALA A 32 -2.21 -36.86 15.77
C ALA A 32 -3.52 -36.50 16.51
N LEU A 33 -3.93 -35.24 16.45
CA LEU A 33 -5.26 -34.81 16.88
C LEU A 33 -6.30 -35.29 15.86
N ARG A 34 -6.80 -36.51 16.07
CA ARG A 34 -7.99 -37.01 15.37
C ARG A 34 -9.23 -36.31 15.93
N PHE A 35 -9.75 -35.32 15.22
CA PHE A 35 -11.12 -34.88 15.45
C PHE A 35 -12.09 -35.87 14.81
N SER A 36 -12.88 -36.55 15.64
CA SER A 36 -14.03 -37.32 15.19
C SER A 36 -15.16 -36.36 14.87
N PHE A 37 -15.42 -36.12 13.59
CA PHE A 37 -16.65 -35.46 13.15
C PHE A 37 -17.67 -36.52 12.74
N SER A 38 -18.79 -36.52 13.45
CA SER A 38 -19.91 -37.42 13.20
C SER A 38 -20.45 -37.25 11.79
N SER A 39 -20.70 -38.37 11.13
CA SER A 39 -21.44 -38.42 9.86
C SER A 39 -22.77 -37.66 9.99
N ARG A 40 -22.95 -36.64 9.15
CA ARG A 40 -24.28 -36.08 8.86
C ARG A 40 -24.62 -36.44 7.41
N SER A 41 -25.69 -37.22 7.25
CA SER A 41 -26.21 -37.61 5.94
C SER A 41 -26.52 -36.37 5.09
N SER A 42 -25.78 -36.18 4.01
CA SER A 42 -26.05 -35.15 3.01
C SER A 42 -27.26 -35.57 2.17
N VAL A 43 -28.43 -35.01 2.47
CA VAL A 43 -29.61 -35.13 1.60
C VAL A 43 -29.30 -34.42 0.27
N VAL A 44 -29.26 -35.18 -0.83
CA VAL A 44 -29.10 -34.62 -2.18
C VAL A 44 -30.43 -34.03 -2.60
N ILE A 45 -30.63 -32.74 -2.34
CA ILE A 45 -31.76 -31.98 -2.92
C ILE A 45 -31.36 -31.58 -4.34
N CYS A 46 -31.81 -32.36 -5.32
CA CYS A 46 -31.70 -32.01 -6.73
C CYS A 46 -32.68 -30.86 -7.05
N VAL A 47 -32.21 -29.62 -6.88
CA VAL A 47 -32.95 -28.43 -7.35
C VAL A 47 -32.77 -28.33 -8.85
N LYS A 48 -33.82 -28.64 -9.62
CA LYS A 48 -33.87 -28.32 -11.06
C LYS A 48 -33.82 -26.81 -11.23
N SER A 49 -32.71 -26.28 -11.74
CA SER A 49 -32.59 -24.87 -12.11
C SER A 49 -33.44 -24.58 -13.34
N SER A 50 -34.65 -24.06 -13.15
CA SER A 50 -35.44 -23.48 -14.24
C SER A 50 -34.75 -22.21 -14.74
N SER A 51 -34.23 -22.27 -15.96
CA SER A 51 -33.59 -21.15 -16.66
C SER A 51 -34.60 -20.04 -16.95
N GLY A 52 -34.51 -18.90 -16.24
CA GLY A 52 -35.45 -17.80 -16.44
C GLY A 52 -35.13 -16.44 -15.82
N ALA A 53 -33.95 -16.22 -15.22
CA ALA A 53 -33.66 -15.00 -14.44
C ALA A 53 -32.29 -14.34 -14.72
N VAL A 54 -31.67 -14.60 -15.88
CA VAL A 54 -30.26 -14.25 -16.13
C VAL A 54 -30.06 -12.77 -16.55
N LYS A 55 -30.90 -12.23 -17.44
CA LYS A 55 -30.61 -10.95 -18.11
C LYS A 55 -30.72 -9.67 -17.26
N TYR A 56 -31.57 -9.64 -16.23
CA TYR A 56 -31.82 -8.37 -15.50
C TYR A 56 -30.71 -8.07 -14.48
N ASN A 57 -30.20 -9.08 -13.77
CA ASN A 57 -29.10 -8.89 -12.83
C ASN A 57 -27.75 -8.66 -13.53
N GLU A 58 -27.52 -9.27 -14.69
CA GLU A 58 -26.28 -9.15 -15.46
C GLU A 58 -26.05 -7.70 -15.93
N VAL A 59 -27.07 -7.08 -16.54
CA VAL A 59 -27.01 -5.67 -16.98
C VAL A 59 -26.78 -4.70 -15.82
N VAL A 60 -27.44 -4.92 -14.67
CA VAL A 60 -27.24 -4.07 -13.47
C VAL A 60 -25.82 -4.21 -12.90
N VAL A 61 -25.24 -5.41 -12.92
CA VAL A 61 -23.85 -5.64 -12.49
C VAL A 61 -22.86 -4.91 -13.41
N ASP A 62 -23.07 -4.96 -14.72
CA ASP A 62 -22.23 -4.23 -15.69
C ASP A 62 -22.30 -2.71 -15.49
N GLU A 63 -23.50 -2.14 -15.27
CA GLU A 63 -23.67 -0.71 -14.99
C GLU A 63 -22.93 -0.25 -13.72
N GLU A 64 -22.96 -1.05 -12.64
CA GLU A 64 -22.22 -0.77 -11.40
C GLU A 64 -20.71 -0.94 -11.58
N MET A 65 -20.26 -1.93 -12.34
CA MET A 65 -18.85 -2.14 -12.67
C MET A 65 -18.28 -0.95 -13.45
N ASP A 66 -19.02 -0.45 -14.43
CA ASP A 66 -18.59 0.69 -15.24
C ASP A 66 -18.49 2.00 -14.46
N LYS A 67 -19.20 2.16 -13.33
CA LYS A 67 -19.01 3.32 -12.44
C LYS A 67 -17.58 3.39 -11.92
N ILE A 68 -16.98 2.24 -11.58
CA ILE A 68 -15.60 2.18 -11.09
C ILE A 68 -14.59 2.37 -12.22
N ARG A 69 -14.81 1.73 -13.38
CA ARG A 69 -13.94 1.90 -14.56
C ARG A 69 -13.84 3.37 -15.00
N ARG A 70 -14.98 4.09 -15.01
CA ARG A 70 -15.04 5.52 -15.35
C ARG A 70 -14.27 6.45 -14.38
N LEU A 71 -13.86 5.98 -13.20
CA LEU A 71 -13.01 6.75 -12.28
C LEU A 71 -11.53 6.73 -12.68
N GLN A 72 -11.10 5.87 -13.61
CA GLN A 72 -9.75 5.92 -14.16
C GLN A 72 -9.54 7.21 -14.98
N ASN A 73 -8.41 7.87 -14.76
CA ASN A 73 -7.98 9.04 -15.50
C ASN A 73 -6.48 8.93 -15.79
N GLY A 74 -6.13 8.20 -16.86
CA GLY A 74 -4.77 7.81 -17.17
C GLY A 74 -4.18 6.92 -16.06
N SER A 75 -3.03 7.35 -15.51
CA SER A 75 -2.36 6.72 -14.37
C SER A 75 -2.85 7.17 -12.99
N ASP A 76 -3.97 7.89 -12.91
CA ASP A 76 -4.62 8.27 -11.66
C ASP A 76 -6.06 7.73 -11.60
N VAL A 77 -6.64 7.75 -10.40
CA VAL A 77 -8.09 7.68 -10.18
C VAL A 77 -8.59 9.08 -9.85
N ARG A 78 -9.70 9.54 -10.47
CA ARG A 78 -10.29 10.87 -10.24
C ARG A 78 -11.82 10.79 -10.27
N GLY A 79 -12.48 11.55 -9.41
CA GLY A 79 -13.94 11.68 -9.44
C GLY A 79 -14.48 12.82 -8.57
N VAL A 80 -15.78 13.02 -8.64
CA VAL A 80 -16.57 13.86 -7.73
C VAL A 80 -16.71 13.15 -6.39
N ALA A 81 -16.18 13.77 -5.34
CA ALA A 81 -16.19 13.24 -3.98
C ALA A 81 -17.19 13.98 -3.04
N LEU A 82 -17.73 15.11 -3.48
CA LEU A 82 -18.70 15.94 -2.77
C LEU A 82 -19.71 16.53 -3.74
N GLU A 83 -20.93 16.75 -3.28
CA GLU A 83 -21.94 17.50 -4.02
C GLU A 83 -21.53 18.97 -4.24
N GLY A 84 -22.17 19.64 -5.20
CA GLY A 84 -21.98 21.08 -5.48
C GLY A 84 -21.47 21.42 -6.89
N GLU A 85 -21.08 20.43 -7.70
CA GLU A 85 -20.75 20.64 -9.12
C GLU A 85 -22.02 20.48 -9.98
N LYS A 86 -22.44 21.55 -10.68
CA LYS A 86 -23.66 21.52 -11.50
C LYS A 86 -23.59 20.42 -12.56
N GLY A 87 -24.62 19.58 -12.62
CA GLY A 87 -24.74 18.51 -13.60
C GLY A 87 -23.84 17.29 -13.35
N ARG A 88 -23.24 17.15 -12.16
CA ARG A 88 -22.50 15.94 -11.78
C ARG A 88 -22.91 15.40 -10.42
N THR A 89 -23.03 14.08 -10.34
CA THR A 89 -23.27 13.32 -9.12
C THR A 89 -21.94 12.90 -8.48
N VAL A 90 -21.99 12.50 -7.19
CA VAL A 90 -20.83 11.92 -6.49
C VAL A 90 -20.59 10.51 -7.03
N ASP A 91 -19.40 10.26 -7.57
CA ASP A 91 -18.97 8.97 -8.14
C ASP A 91 -17.78 8.36 -7.36
N LEU A 92 -16.88 9.19 -6.82
CA LEU A 92 -15.77 8.78 -5.95
C LEU A 92 -16.26 8.62 -4.50
N THR A 93 -17.14 7.65 -4.30
CA THR A 93 -17.74 7.30 -3.01
C THR A 93 -16.78 6.51 -2.10
N PRO A 94 -17.00 6.46 -0.77
CA PRO A 94 -16.19 5.61 0.11
C PRO A 94 -16.16 4.13 -0.30
N PRO A 95 -17.27 3.46 -0.67
CA PRO A 95 -17.20 2.07 -1.14
C PRO A 95 -16.42 1.88 -2.45
N ALA A 96 -16.47 2.86 -3.36
CA ALA A 96 -15.65 2.86 -4.58
C ALA A 96 -14.15 2.96 -4.24
N VAL A 97 -13.79 3.88 -3.35
CA VAL A 97 -12.40 4.06 -2.89
C VAL A 97 -11.89 2.85 -2.10
N GLU A 98 -12.73 2.20 -1.30
CA GLU A 98 -12.37 0.95 -0.59
C GLU A 98 -12.06 -0.18 -1.59
N ALA A 99 -12.93 -0.39 -2.59
CA ALA A 99 -12.71 -1.41 -3.61
C ALA A 99 -11.43 -1.18 -4.43
N ILE A 100 -11.16 0.09 -4.80
CA ILE A 100 -9.94 0.49 -5.52
C ILE A 100 -8.68 0.27 -4.65
N ALA A 101 -8.73 0.68 -3.37
CA ALA A 101 -7.60 0.53 -2.46
C ALA A 101 -7.30 -0.95 -2.13
N GLU A 102 -8.32 -1.80 -2.04
CA GLU A 102 -8.13 -3.26 -1.91
C GLU A 102 -7.49 -3.87 -3.15
N SER A 103 -7.99 -3.54 -4.35
CA SER A 103 -7.40 -4.01 -5.61
C SER A 103 -5.96 -3.52 -5.81
N PHE A 104 -5.62 -2.32 -5.34
CA PHE A 104 -4.24 -1.83 -5.32
C PHE A 104 -3.37 -2.63 -4.33
N GLY A 105 -3.87 -2.92 -3.13
CA GLY A 105 -3.19 -3.77 -2.14
C GLY A 105 -2.87 -5.17 -2.70
N GLU A 106 -3.85 -5.82 -3.32
CA GLU A 106 -3.66 -7.11 -4.00
C GLU A 106 -2.67 -7.02 -5.17
N TRP A 107 -2.72 -5.92 -5.93
CA TRP A 107 -1.80 -5.66 -7.04
C TRP A 107 -0.35 -5.53 -6.55
N ILE A 108 -0.07 -4.76 -5.50
CA ILE A 108 1.29 -4.60 -4.98
C ILE A 108 1.82 -5.91 -4.35
N ILE A 109 0.98 -6.66 -3.62
CA ILE A 109 1.35 -7.98 -3.09
C ILE A 109 1.77 -8.93 -4.22
N LYS A 110 0.96 -9.03 -5.29
CA LYS A 110 1.25 -9.84 -6.48
C LYS A 110 2.53 -9.38 -7.21
N ALA A 111 2.73 -8.07 -7.34
CA ALA A 111 3.92 -7.49 -7.98
C ALA A 111 5.20 -7.84 -7.20
N LEU A 112 5.19 -7.66 -5.88
CA LEU A 112 6.32 -7.99 -5.00
C LEU A 112 6.59 -9.50 -4.94
N GLN A 113 5.55 -10.34 -4.92
CA GLN A 113 5.70 -11.80 -4.99
C GLN A 113 6.38 -12.23 -6.29
N LYS A 114 5.98 -11.64 -7.44
CA LYS A 114 6.62 -11.90 -8.73
C LYS A 114 8.08 -11.44 -8.75
N GLU A 115 8.39 -10.29 -8.16
CA GLU A 115 9.75 -9.74 -8.08
C GLU A 115 10.67 -10.56 -7.16
N ARG A 116 10.17 -11.00 -6.01
CA ARG A 116 10.97 -11.75 -5.01
C ARG A 116 10.98 -13.27 -5.24
N GLY A 117 10.18 -13.79 -6.17
CA GLY A 117 10.08 -15.22 -6.49
C GLY A 117 9.50 -16.09 -5.37
N ARG A 118 8.89 -15.49 -4.34
CA ARG A 118 8.36 -16.17 -3.14
C ARG A 118 7.20 -15.37 -2.55
N PRO A 119 6.32 -16.00 -1.73
CA PRO A 119 5.29 -15.28 -0.98
C PRO A 119 5.88 -14.11 -0.19
N VAL A 120 5.12 -13.01 -0.14
CA VAL A 120 5.46 -11.81 0.62
C VAL A 120 4.46 -11.62 1.74
N GLU A 121 4.99 -11.31 2.92
CA GLU A 121 4.24 -10.97 4.12
C GLU A 121 4.57 -9.52 4.48
N ASP A 122 3.79 -8.91 5.38
CA ASP A 122 4.01 -7.56 5.91
C ASP A 122 4.18 -6.45 4.86
N VAL A 123 3.47 -6.53 3.73
CA VAL A 123 3.54 -5.51 2.66
C VAL A 123 3.06 -4.16 3.18
N THR A 124 3.94 -3.16 3.11
CA THR A 124 3.73 -1.84 3.72
C THR A 124 3.23 -0.82 2.71
N VAL A 125 2.12 -0.14 3.04
CA VAL A 125 1.52 0.89 2.18
C VAL A 125 1.22 2.15 2.99
N SER A 126 1.73 3.29 2.52
CA SER A 126 1.44 4.59 3.11
C SER A 126 0.32 5.34 2.39
N LEU A 127 -0.39 6.21 3.11
CA LEU A 127 -1.33 7.18 2.57
C LEU A 127 -0.96 8.58 3.06
N GLY A 128 -0.80 9.51 2.13
CA GLY A 128 -0.80 10.95 2.41
C GLY A 128 -1.91 11.64 1.63
N LYS A 129 -2.38 12.79 2.12
CA LYS A 129 -3.49 13.53 1.50
C LYS A 129 -3.25 15.04 1.45
N ASP A 130 -3.92 15.71 0.52
CA ASP A 130 -4.05 17.16 0.51
C ASP A 130 -5.13 17.65 1.51
N PRO A 131 -5.42 18.96 1.64
CA PRO A 131 -6.36 19.48 2.62
C PRO A 131 -7.84 19.46 2.16
N ARG A 132 -8.21 18.68 1.13
CA ARG A 132 -9.62 18.57 0.68
C ARG A 132 -10.56 18.05 1.76
N ILE A 133 -11.77 18.60 1.79
CA ILE A 133 -12.83 18.29 2.77
C ILE A 133 -13.18 16.78 2.74
N SER A 134 -13.31 16.20 1.54
CA SER A 134 -13.55 14.75 1.36
C SER A 134 -12.38 13.86 1.80
N GLY A 135 -11.20 14.42 2.04
CA GLY A 135 -10.00 13.64 2.37
C GLY A 135 -10.15 12.84 3.67
N ALA A 136 -10.92 13.32 4.65
CA ALA A 136 -11.11 12.63 5.92
C ALA A 136 -11.91 11.31 5.76
N SER A 137 -13.07 11.36 5.09
CA SER A 137 -13.93 10.19 4.89
C SER A 137 -13.31 9.19 3.91
N LEU A 138 -12.72 9.66 2.81
CA LEU A 138 -12.09 8.79 1.83
C LEU A 138 -10.82 8.11 2.38
N SER A 139 -10.09 8.73 3.31
CA SER A 139 -8.90 8.08 3.91
C SER A 139 -9.28 6.82 4.70
N VAL A 140 -10.41 6.83 5.41
CA VAL A 140 -10.93 5.65 6.11
C VAL A 140 -11.22 4.51 5.13
N ALA A 141 -11.82 4.82 3.97
CA ALA A 141 -12.05 3.84 2.92
C ALA A 141 -10.76 3.27 2.31
N VAL A 142 -9.75 4.11 2.07
CA VAL A 142 -8.43 3.64 1.59
C VAL A 142 -7.81 2.67 2.60
N PHE A 143 -7.80 3.02 3.88
CA PHE A 143 -7.24 2.14 4.91
C PHE A 143 -8.04 0.84 5.07
N ALA A 144 -9.37 0.89 4.90
CA ALA A 144 -10.21 -0.30 4.88
C ALA A 144 -9.89 -1.23 3.71
N GLY A 145 -9.78 -0.71 2.49
CA GLY A 145 -9.41 -1.51 1.32
C GLY A 145 -8.04 -2.16 1.48
N LEU A 146 -7.02 -1.38 1.89
CA LEU A 146 -5.67 -1.89 2.12
C LEU A 146 -5.62 -2.94 3.24
N ALA A 147 -6.33 -2.74 4.35
CA ALA A 147 -6.40 -3.73 5.43
C ALA A 147 -7.08 -5.02 4.98
N ARG A 148 -8.11 -4.93 4.12
CA ARG A 148 -8.79 -6.10 3.52
C ARG A 148 -7.91 -6.87 2.55
N ALA A 149 -6.99 -6.20 1.86
CA ALA A 149 -5.96 -6.83 1.04
C ALA A 149 -4.82 -7.47 1.87
N GLY A 150 -4.77 -7.24 3.19
CA GLY A 150 -3.71 -7.74 4.07
C GLY A 150 -2.47 -6.84 4.15
N CYS A 151 -2.55 -5.57 3.71
CA CYS A 151 -1.44 -4.63 3.80
C CYS A 151 -1.32 -3.99 5.20
N LEU A 152 -0.09 -3.73 5.64
CA LEU A 152 0.20 -2.89 6.80
C LEU A 152 0.10 -1.42 6.39
N THR A 153 -0.79 -0.67 7.03
CA THR A 153 -1.15 0.69 6.62
C THR A 153 -0.52 1.79 7.48
N PHE A 154 -0.02 2.84 6.83
CA PHE A 154 0.65 3.97 7.48
C PHE A 154 0.05 5.31 7.06
N ASP A 155 -0.34 6.13 8.04
CA ASP A 155 -0.93 7.45 7.81
C ASP A 155 0.14 8.54 7.92
N LEU A 156 0.43 9.19 6.78
CA LEU A 156 1.37 10.32 6.68
C LEU A 156 0.70 11.66 7.04
N GLY A 157 -0.62 11.70 7.18
CA GLY A 157 -1.40 12.91 7.38
C GLY A 157 -1.40 13.82 6.14
N LEU A 158 -1.22 15.13 6.37
CA LEU A 158 -1.07 16.11 5.29
C LEU A 158 0.29 15.96 4.63
N ALA A 159 0.29 15.61 3.34
CA ALA A 159 1.48 15.37 2.55
C ALA A 159 1.34 15.99 1.15
N THR A 160 2.46 16.13 0.45
CA THR A 160 2.47 16.50 -0.98
C THR A 160 2.70 15.27 -1.84
N THR A 161 2.35 15.34 -3.13
CA THR A 161 2.64 14.28 -4.10
C THR A 161 4.09 13.77 -4.07
N PRO A 162 5.14 14.63 -4.10
CA PRO A 162 6.52 14.16 -3.97
C PRO A 162 6.84 13.61 -2.58
N ALA A 163 6.21 14.08 -1.50
CA ALA A 163 6.39 13.48 -0.18
C ALA A 163 5.90 12.02 -0.14
N CYS A 164 4.70 11.75 -0.69
CA CYS A 164 4.16 10.39 -0.77
C CYS A 164 5.09 9.46 -1.59
N PHE A 165 5.58 9.90 -2.75
CA PHE A 165 6.58 9.14 -3.51
C PHE A 165 7.86 8.90 -2.69
N MET A 166 8.44 9.94 -2.07
CA MET A 166 9.65 9.79 -1.27
C MET A 166 9.46 8.92 -0.03
N SER A 167 8.22 8.68 0.43
CA SER A 167 7.94 7.74 1.52
C SER A 167 8.22 6.27 1.14
N THR A 168 8.27 5.93 -0.16
CA THR A 168 8.71 4.60 -0.62
C THR A 168 10.23 4.46 -0.65
N LEU A 169 10.97 5.58 -0.65
CA LEU A 169 12.42 5.61 -0.85
C LEU A 169 13.22 5.93 0.43
N LEU A 170 12.72 6.79 1.31
CA LEU A 170 13.50 7.30 2.45
C LEU A 170 13.50 6.36 3.67
N PRO A 171 14.65 5.86 4.12
CA PRO A 171 14.76 5.15 5.40
C PRO A 171 14.45 6.08 6.59
N PRO A 172 13.91 5.56 7.72
CA PRO A 172 13.56 4.17 7.97
C PRO A 172 12.16 3.77 7.44
N PHE A 173 11.49 4.63 6.67
CA PHE A 173 10.13 4.41 6.20
C PHE A 173 10.10 3.44 5.02
N ALA A 174 10.72 3.83 3.90
CA ALA A 174 10.99 3.02 2.70
C ALA A 174 9.87 2.02 2.33
N TYR A 175 8.61 2.49 2.37
CA TYR A 175 7.41 1.67 2.20
C TYR A 175 7.35 1.02 0.82
N ASP A 176 6.76 -0.17 0.73
CA ASP A 176 6.70 -0.89 -0.56
C ASP A 176 5.86 -0.15 -1.60
N ALA A 177 4.80 0.52 -1.15
CA ALA A 177 3.98 1.42 -1.96
C ALA A 177 3.45 2.63 -1.17
N SER A 178 2.94 3.63 -1.91
CA SER A 178 2.30 4.82 -1.35
C SER A 178 1.11 5.27 -2.20
N ILE A 179 0.11 5.85 -1.55
CA ILE A 179 -1.03 6.53 -2.17
C ILE A 179 -0.97 8.02 -1.82
N MET A 180 -1.11 8.89 -2.82
CA MET A 180 -1.44 10.31 -2.62
C MET A 180 -2.91 10.54 -2.93
N MET A 181 -3.68 10.97 -1.93
CA MET A 181 -5.07 11.37 -2.10
C MET A 181 -5.17 12.86 -2.47
N THR A 182 -5.56 13.14 -3.71
CA THR A 182 -5.67 14.50 -4.23
C THR A 182 -6.45 14.56 -5.55
N ALA A 183 -7.11 15.68 -5.82
CA ALA A 183 -7.57 16.05 -7.17
C ALA A 183 -6.57 16.96 -7.93
N SER A 184 -5.37 17.18 -7.39
CA SER A 184 -4.41 18.19 -7.88
C SER A 184 -5.08 19.57 -7.97
N HIS A 185 -5.16 20.16 -9.16
CA HIS A 185 -5.75 21.48 -9.43
C HIS A 185 -7.27 21.47 -9.66
N LEU A 186 -7.93 20.30 -9.70
CA LEU A 186 -9.38 20.22 -9.93
C LEU A 186 -10.18 20.85 -8.76
N PRO A 187 -11.44 21.29 -8.98
CA PRO A 187 -12.28 21.94 -7.97
C PRO A 187 -12.38 21.17 -6.65
N TYR A 188 -12.74 21.87 -5.55
CA TYR A 188 -12.77 21.28 -4.20
C TYR A 188 -13.72 20.09 -4.05
N THR A 189 -14.75 20.01 -4.90
CA THR A 189 -15.70 18.88 -5.00
C THR A 189 -15.06 17.60 -5.51
N ARG A 190 -13.91 17.69 -6.20
CA ARG A 190 -13.17 16.56 -6.74
C ARG A 190 -12.19 15.99 -5.73
N ASN A 191 -11.92 14.70 -5.84
CA ASN A 191 -10.75 14.06 -5.24
C ASN A 191 -10.22 12.95 -6.17
N GLY A 192 -9.23 12.20 -5.71
CA GLY A 192 -8.62 11.14 -6.49
C GLY A 192 -7.49 10.45 -5.75
N LEU A 193 -6.94 9.40 -6.37
CA LEU A 193 -5.82 8.62 -5.86
C LEU A 193 -4.71 8.59 -6.91
N LYS A 194 -3.47 8.83 -6.49
CA LYS A 194 -2.25 8.57 -7.26
C LYS A 194 -1.48 7.47 -6.58
N PHE A 195 -0.95 6.52 -7.33
CA PHE A 195 -0.28 5.34 -6.80
C PHE A 195 1.22 5.36 -7.09
N PHE A 196 2.02 4.96 -6.10
CA PHE A 196 3.48 4.92 -6.18
C PHE A 196 4.05 3.61 -5.66
N THR A 197 5.16 3.18 -6.25
CA THR A 197 6.05 2.13 -5.73
C THR A 197 7.47 2.70 -5.62
N LYS A 198 8.43 1.86 -5.22
CA LYS A 198 9.87 2.16 -5.27
C LYS A 198 10.40 2.43 -6.69
N LYS A 199 9.64 2.07 -7.73
CA LYS A 199 10.01 2.25 -9.15
C LYS A 199 9.47 3.54 -9.78
N GLY A 200 8.59 4.27 -9.08
CA GLY A 200 7.92 5.46 -9.59
C GLY A 200 6.41 5.44 -9.37
N GLY A 201 5.70 6.34 -10.04
CA GLY A 201 4.24 6.26 -10.16
C GLY A 201 3.81 5.11 -11.07
N LEU A 202 2.61 4.57 -10.85
CA LEU A 202 2.02 3.56 -11.75
C LEU A 202 1.73 4.15 -13.14
N THR A 203 1.64 3.26 -14.11
CA THR A 203 1.24 3.54 -15.50
C THR A 203 -0.27 3.38 -15.70
N SER A 204 -0.80 3.87 -16.83
CA SER A 204 -2.23 3.74 -17.14
C SER A 204 -2.72 2.28 -17.16
N PRO A 205 -2.02 1.31 -17.79
CA PRO A 205 -2.47 -0.09 -17.80
C PRO A 205 -2.42 -0.76 -16.42
N GLU A 206 -1.51 -0.34 -15.53
CA GLU A 206 -1.47 -0.86 -14.15
C GLU A 206 -2.67 -0.36 -13.33
N VAL A 207 -3.07 0.90 -13.52
CA VAL A 207 -4.28 1.46 -12.89
C VAL A 207 -5.56 0.88 -13.49
N GLU A 208 -5.56 0.55 -14.79
CA GLU A 208 -6.64 -0.19 -15.45
C GLU A 208 -6.85 -1.57 -14.81
N GLU A 209 -5.79 -2.37 -14.62
CA GLU A 209 -5.86 -3.68 -13.94
C GLU A 209 -6.43 -3.54 -12.50
N ILE A 210 -6.12 -2.44 -11.81
CA ILE A 210 -6.64 -2.15 -10.46
C ILE A 210 -8.13 -1.78 -10.51
N CYS A 211 -8.53 -0.87 -11.41
CA CYS A 211 -9.91 -0.42 -11.57
C CYS A 211 -10.85 -1.54 -12.02
N ASP A 212 -10.41 -2.42 -12.93
CA ASP A 212 -11.20 -3.58 -13.36
C ASP A 212 -11.46 -4.57 -12.21
N LYS A 213 -10.46 -4.90 -11.40
CA LYS A 213 -10.68 -5.74 -10.21
C LYS A 213 -11.57 -5.04 -9.19
N ALA A 214 -11.40 -3.73 -9.02
CA ALA A 214 -12.21 -2.93 -8.11
C ALA A 214 -13.69 -2.88 -8.55
N ALA A 215 -13.96 -2.81 -9.85
CA ALA A 215 -15.31 -2.90 -10.42
C ALA A 215 -16.03 -4.19 -9.98
N HIS A 216 -15.39 -5.35 -10.17
CA HIS A 216 -15.93 -6.63 -9.72
C HIS A 216 -16.15 -6.65 -8.20
N LYS A 217 -15.20 -6.15 -7.40
CA LYS A 217 -15.32 -6.09 -5.93
C LYS A 217 -16.48 -5.19 -5.48
N TYR A 218 -16.69 -4.08 -6.16
CA TYR A 218 -17.72 -3.08 -5.86
C TYR A 218 -19.12 -3.63 -6.15
N ALA A 219 -19.35 -4.15 -7.36
CA ALA A 219 -20.64 -4.74 -7.75
C ALA A 219 -21.03 -5.92 -6.84
N ASN A 220 -20.08 -6.79 -6.49
CA ASN A 220 -20.34 -7.90 -5.56
C ASN A 220 -20.70 -7.43 -4.12
N ARG A 221 -20.19 -6.29 -3.65
CA ARG A 221 -20.42 -5.78 -2.27
C ARG A 221 -21.79 -5.18 -2.04
N LEU A 222 -22.48 -4.71 -3.08
CA LEU A 222 -23.88 -4.29 -2.99
C LEU A 222 -24.80 -5.40 -2.46
N THR A 223 -24.36 -6.67 -2.52
CA THR A 223 -25.10 -7.82 -1.98
C THR A 223 -24.76 -8.20 -0.52
N LYS A 224 -23.63 -7.73 0.06
CA LYS A 224 -23.14 -8.17 1.39
C LYS A 224 -22.29 -7.11 2.10
N VAL A 225 -22.74 -6.63 3.26
CA VAL A 225 -22.02 -5.66 4.11
C VAL A 225 -21.20 -6.37 5.19
N SER A 226 -19.91 -6.07 5.28
CA SER A 226 -19.13 -6.16 6.53
C SER A 226 -17.88 -5.27 6.44
N THR A 227 -17.85 -4.22 7.24
CA THR A 227 -16.90 -3.09 7.17
C THR A 227 -16.11 -2.91 8.48
N MET A 228 -15.79 -4.01 9.15
CA MET A 228 -14.90 -4.00 10.32
C MET A 228 -13.45 -3.84 9.89
N LEU A 229 -12.79 -2.79 10.37
CA LEU A 229 -11.37 -2.55 10.16
C LEU A 229 -10.56 -3.45 11.12
N ASN A 230 -9.93 -4.51 10.60
CA ASN A 230 -9.23 -5.48 11.45
C ASN A 230 -7.99 -4.89 12.16
N SER A 231 -7.35 -3.88 11.58
CA SER A 231 -6.20 -3.16 12.15
C SER A 231 -6.27 -1.67 11.80
N PRO A 232 -6.17 -0.73 12.77
CA PRO A 232 -6.09 0.70 12.48
C PRO A 232 -4.73 1.09 11.85
N PRO A 233 -4.69 2.12 11.00
CA PRO A 233 -3.46 2.58 10.37
C PRO A 233 -2.50 3.20 11.39
N LYS A 234 -1.20 2.96 11.21
CA LYS A 234 -0.16 3.55 12.06
C LYS A 234 0.18 4.96 11.60
N LYS A 235 -0.16 5.97 12.40
CA LYS A 235 0.26 7.36 12.19
C LYS A 235 1.77 7.51 12.34
N VAL A 236 2.41 8.29 11.47
CA VAL A 236 3.87 8.49 11.46
C VAL A 236 4.27 9.95 11.18
N ASP A 237 5.36 10.41 11.80
CA ASP A 237 5.96 11.72 11.51
C ASP A 237 6.94 11.63 10.32
N PHE A 238 6.39 11.30 9.14
CA PHE A 238 7.18 11.27 7.91
C PHE A 238 7.56 12.68 7.44
N MET A 239 6.68 13.66 7.64
CA MET A 239 6.89 15.02 7.12
C MET A 239 8.10 15.72 7.76
N ARG A 240 8.40 15.47 9.04
CA ARG A 240 9.64 15.94 9.67
C ARG A 240 10.89 15.34 9.03
N ALA A 241 10.86 14.05 8.70
CA ALA A 241 11.97 13.36 8.06
C ALA A 241 12.18 13.85 6.61
N TYR A 242 11.09 14.04 5.86
CA TYR A 242 11.13 14.58 4.50
C TYR A 242 11.61 16.05 4.48
N ALA A 243 11.13 16.89 5.39
CA ALA A 243 11.62 18.27 5.52
C ALA A 243 13.11 18.33 5.90
N LYS A 244 13.59 17.42 6.77
CA LYS A 244 15.02 17.25 7.03
C LYS A 244 15.77 16.90 5.75
N HIS A 245 15.32 15.89 5.01
CA HIS A 245 15.97 15.44 3.77
C HIS A 245 16.08 16.56 2.72
N LEU A 246 15.00 17.32 2.48
CA LEU A 246 15.03 18.46 1.56
C LEU A 246 16.01 19.55 2.00
N ARG A 247 16.01 19.92 3.29
CA ARG A 247 16.95 20.90 3.83
C ARG A 247 18.39 20.42 3.68
N ASP A 248 18.66 19.16 3.99
CA ASP A 248 20.02 18.61 3.93
C ASP A 248 20.53 18.57 2.47
N ILE A 249 19.68 18.22 1.48
CA ILE A 249 19.98 18.40 0.05
C ILE A 249 20.36 19.84 -0.28
N ILE A 250 19.60 20.84 0.18
CA ILE A 250 19.88 22.26 -0.09
C ILE A 250 21.25 22.65 0.50
N LYS A 251 21.54 22.24 1.73
CA LYS A 251 22.83 22.50 2.38
C LYS A 251 24.00 21.87 1.64
N GLU A 252 23.89 20.59 1.28
CA GLU A 252 24.91 19.84 0.55
C GLU A 252 25.15 20.38 -0.87
N ARG A 253 24.08 20.81 -1.57
CA ARG A 253 24.18 21.30 -2.95
C ARG A 253 24.62 22.75 -3.08
N VAL A 254 24.26 23.62 -2.13
CA VAL A 254 24.78 25.00 -2.09
C VAL A 254 26.19 25.03 -1.48
N ASN A 255 26.46 24.17 -0.48
CA ASN A 255 27.76 24.01 0.18
C ASN A 255 28.42 25.34 0.58
N HIS A 256 27.64 26.27 1.14
CA HIS A 256 28.12 27.62 1.41
C HIS A 256 29.25 27.60 2.46
N PRO A 257 30.44 28.18 2.19
CA PRO A 257 31.63 27.99 3.02
C PRO A 257 31.49 28.52 4.46
N ILE A 258 30.79 29.63 4.67
CA ILE A 258 30.59 30.26 5.98
C ILE A 258 29.20 29.96 6.60
N HIS A 259 28.17 29.74 5.78
CA HIS A 259 26.77 29.64 6.21
C HIS A 259 26.13 28.31 5.81
N TYR A 260 26.84 27.19 6.01
CA TYR A 260 26.40 25.85 5.62
C TYR A 260 25.00 25.47 6.14
N ASP A 261 24.64 25.85 7.38
CA ASP A 261 23.31 25.59 7.95
C ASP A 261 22.23 26.59 7.53
N THR A 262 22.62 27.76 7.00
CA THR A 262 21.71 28.82 6.55
C THR A 262 22.10 29.32 5.14
N PRO A 263 22.18 28.43 4.13
CA PRO A 263 22.81 28.73 2.84
C PRO A 263 22.07 29.78 1.99
N LEU A 264 20.82 30.09 2.34
CA LEU A 264 19.96 31.09 1.69
C LEU A 264 19.84 32.41 2.50
N LYS A 265 20.67 32.59 3.54
CA LYS A 265 20.63 33.80 4.38
C LYS A 265 20.98 35.04 3.55
N GLY A 266 20.02 35.94 3.39
CA GLY A 266 20.18 37.18 2.61
C GLY A 266 19.84 37.04 1.13
N PHE A 267 19.37 35.88 0.68
CA PHE A 267 18.79 35.72 -0.66
C PHE A 267 17.45 36.46 -0.74
N GLN A 268 17.26 37.29 -1.77
CA GLN A 268 16.05 38.06 -2.07
C GLN A 268 15.59 37.76 -3.51
#